data_AF-A0A1H1GGV6-F1
#
_entry.id   AF-A0A1H1GGV6-F1
#
_cell.length_a   1.000
_cell.length_b   1.000
_cell.length_c   1.000
_cell.angle_alpha   90.00
_cell.angle_beta   90.00
_cell.angle_gamma   90.00
#
_symmetry.space_group_name_H-M   'P 1'
#
loop_
_entity.id
_entity.type
_entity.pdbx_description
1 polymer ?
#
loop_
_entity_poly.entity_id
_entity_poly.type
_entity_poly.pdbx_seq_one_letter_code
_entity_poly.pdbx_strand_id
1 'polypeptide(L)'
;MQHKDTWIKAVSDVLAGYLLKDNDDRFDAAGRANLAVSLARFYDQQAPVRLVLPGFPCKSPNARDQTFGTMPDYGEAMAIERLDQLGQDIAALHAPGCVVSILSDGTTFNDIVGVPDDLRKAYNQALRELCTTHTINWVSMEDLFPQASSADAVRATLVKQARLPWKNVEALIEQSRHDETLSHAHDKLCSHLYNDLRLCREAGQSEDEHLQQIGYKAYQMMFRGQALNAAVNRFFPDDIRLSVHQYDNAGPKFTVALADGLTRVSSPWHAVPVRHLDGSQTLRGRAEVDIDKHVLVQYQGRPWLYHESTGEALQGFEFELQKRPLFGLVVRDPLGLGFERFSTQLLEALVETFGFVCLRGCRFEDRDSFARDCERFGTIYQWAFGKVHVVKPADKPEGVVHSLEKTPLHWDLNMLPDSDAQVQRDPKFCASKFMLYCKTAPQPGEGQTTIVDSRNALRKVGNQVARLWQAVDITYYTRMTYFGGSPRHYSLVDLHPRTGERILRYQEGTDSSLQTLSQEVQGFEAQAQQALLEQLNALVYDDECLIAHDWVEGDLVLIDNYQTLHGRLPMSPASASRELWRVQVY
;
A
#
# COMPACT_ATOMS: atom_id res chain seq x y z
N MET A 1 -2.26 38.45 -9.07
CA MET A 1 -0.84 38.12 -9.28
C MET A 1 -0.27 37.40 -8.06
N GLN A 2 -0.21 38.04 -6.89
CA GLN A 2 0.34 37.44 -5.65
C GLN A 2 -0.25 36.06 -5.30
N HIS A 3 -1.57 35.86 -5.43
CA HIS A 3 -2.21 34.58 -5.12
C HIS A 3 -1.87 33.45 -6.11
N LYS A 4 -1.61 33.79 -7.39
CA LYS A 4 -1.21 32.84 -8.44
C LYS A 4 0.22 32.38 -8.23
N ASP A 5 1.14 33.33 -7.99
CA ASP A 5 2.55 33.01 -7.79
C ASP A 5 2.78 32.18 -6.52
N THR A 6 2.04 32.48 -5.44
CA THR A 6 2.04 31.66 -4.22
C THR A 6 1.54 30.24 -4.48
N TRP A 7 0.47 30.07 -5.26
CA TRP A 7 -0.05 28.75 -5.62
C TRP A 7 0.92 27.96 -6.50
N ILE A 8 1.48 28.60 -7.54
CA ILE A 8 2.49 27.98 -8.42
C ILE A 8 3.68 27.48 -7.59
N LYS A 9 4.17 28.31 -6.66
CA LYS A 9 5.26 27.93 -5.75
C LYS A 9 4.87 26.71 -4.92
N ALA A 10 3.70 26.72 -4.28
CA ALA A 10 3.25 25.61 -3.44
C ALA A 10 3.13 24.29 -4.21
N VAL A 11 2.53 24.30 -5.40
CA VAL A 11 2.44 23.10 -6.25
C VAL A 11 3.81 22.64 -6.73
N SER A 12 4.71 23.57 -7.05
CA SER A 12 6.10 23.25 -7.41
C SER A 12 6.87 22.61 -6.26
N ASP A 13 6.65 23.07 -5.03
CA ASP A 13 7.26 22.51 -3.82
C ASP A 13 6.71 21.11 -3.51
N VAL A 14 5.41 20.87 -3.73
CA VAL A 14 4.83 19.52 -3.68
C VAL A 14 5.53 18.63 -4.69
N LEU A 15 5.54 18.98 -5.98
CA LEU A 15 6.16 18.12 -7.01
C LEU A 15 7.65 17.85 -6.69
N ALA A 16 8.39 18.86 -6.22
CA ALA A 16 9.80 18.74 -5.85
C ALA A 16 10.06 17.62 -4.82
N GLY A 17 9.15 17.43 -3.85
CA GLY A 17 9.23 16.38 -2.84
C GLY A 17 9.03 14.96 -3.39
N TYR A 18 8.58 14.83 -4.64
CA TYR A 18 8.40 13.55 -5.33
C TYR A 18 9.48 13.29 -6.39
N LEU A 19 10.36 14.26 -6.67
CA LEU A 19 11.37 14.10 -7.71
C LEU A 19 12.59 13.30 -7.22
N LEU A 20 13.11 12.45 -8.10
CA LEU A 20 14.46 11.90 -7.94
C LEU A 20 15.46 12.89 -8.54
N LYS A 21 16.26 13.49 -7.67
CA LYS A 21 17.34 14.41 -8.04
C LYS A 21 18.66 13.65 -8.14
N ASP A 22 19.37 13.84 -9.24
CA ASP A 22 20.75 13.35 -9.44
C ASP A 22 21.75 14.48 -9.12
N ASN A 23 23.06 14.19 -9.20
CA ASN A 23 24.14 15.14 -8.95
C ASN A 23 24.08 16.37 -9.88
N ASP A 24 23.61 16.18 -11.12
CA ASP A 24 23.44 17.24 -12.12
C ASP A 24 21.98 17.73 -12.22
N ASP A 25 21.20 17.59 -11.14
CA ASP A 25 19.81 18.07 -11.10
C ASP A 25 19.71 19.59 -11.30
N ARG A 26 18.76 20.00 -12.14
CA ARG A 26 18.49 21.37 -12.57
C ARG A 26 17.05 21.76 -12.31
N PHE A 27 16.35 21.08 -11.41
CA PHE A 27 14.97 21.42 -11.08
C PHE A 27 14.88 22.83 -10.51
N ASP A 28 15.72 23.17 -9.52
CA ASP A 28 15.70 24.49 -8.89
C ASP A 28 16.25 25.60 -9.82
N ALA A 29 17.22 25.28 -10.67
CA ALA A 29 17.85 26.23 -11.59
C ALA A 29 17.00 26.54 -12.84
N ALA A 30 16.22 25.57 -13.33
CA ALA A 30 15.45 25.71 -14.58
C ALA A 30 14.07 25.02 -14.53
N GLY A 31 13.96 23.84 -13.92
CA GLY A 31 12.73 23.05 -13.88
C GLY A 31 11.52 23.79 -13.30
N ARG A 32 11.71 24.53 -12.20
CA ARG A 32 10.66 25.35 -11.56
C ARG A 32 10.09 26.41 -12.50
N ALA A 33 10.94 27.08 -13.28
CA ALA A 33 10.51 28.09 -14.23
C ALA A 33 9.70 27.45 -15.37
N ASN A 34 10.15 26.30 -15.88
CA ASN A 34 9.41 25.56 -16.91
C ASN A 34 8.06 25.04 -16.40
N LEU A 35 8.03 24.50 -15.17
CA LEU A 35 6.81 24.04 -14.53
C LEU A 35 5.81 25.18 -14.31
N ALA A 36 6.29 26.37 -13.91
CA ALA A 36 5.47 27.55 -13.68
C ALA A 36 4.66 27.97 -14.90
N VAL A 37 5.18 27.78 -16.12
CA VAL A 37 4.45 28.07 -17.37
C VAL A 37 3.22 27.18 -17.50
N SER A 38 3.37 25.87 -17.31
CA SER A 38 2.25 24.92 -17.36
C SER A 38 1.23 25.16 -16.25
N LEU A 39 1.72 25.38 -15.02
CA LEU A 39 0.86 25.67 -13.86
C LEU A 39 0.07 26.97 -14.05
N ALA A 40 0.71 28.02 -14.54
CA ALA A 40 0.06 29.31 -14.80
C ALA A 40 -1.16 29.16 -15.71
N ARG A 41 -1.08 28.30 -16.72
CA ARG A 41 -2.21 28.00 -17.62
C ARG A 41 -3.35 27.30 -16.90
N PHE A 42 -3.08 26.25 -16.12
CA PHE A 42 -4.14 25.54 -15.37
C PHE A 42 -4.86 26.46 -14.40
N TYR A 43 -4.12 27.36 -13.74
CA TYR A 43 -4.68 28.37 -12.86
C TYR A 43 -5.60 29.34 -13.61
N ASP A 44 -5.14 29.91 -14.73
CA ASP A 44 -5.91 30.89 -15.50
C ASP A 44 -7.19 30.28 -16.09
N GLN A 45 -7.15 29.01 -16.46
CA GLN A 45 -8.29 28.27 -17.01
C GLN A 45 -9.23 27.70 -15.93
N GLN A 46 -8.86 27.78 -14.64
CA GLN A 46 -9.55 27.09 -13.56
C GLN A 46 -9.73 25.59 -13.84
N ALA A 47 -8.71 24.98 -14.46
CA ALA A 47 -8.69 23.58 -14.85
C ALA A 47 -7.88 22.75 -13.83
N PRO A 48 -8.17 21.44 -13.69
CA PRO A 48 -7.34 20.54 -12.89
C PRO A 48 -5.89 20.56 -13.38
N VAL A 49 -4.93 20.40 -12.46
CA VAL A 49 -3.53 20.14 -12.86
C VAL A 49 -3.49 18.75 -13.49
N ARG A 50 -2.92 18.65 -14.69
CA ARG A 50 -2.84 17.37 -15.42
C ARG A 50 -1.41 16.91 -15.51
N LEU A 51 -1.15 15.67 -15.12
CA LEU A 51 0.15 15.01 -15.24
C LEU A 51 0.01 13.76 -16.11
N VAL A 52 1.07 13.41 -16.83
CA VAL A 52 1.13 12.18 -17.62
C VAL A 52 2.42 11.42 -17.32
N LEU A 53 2.29 10.13 -17.02
CA LEU A 53 3.40 9.21 -16.77
C LEU A 53 3.31 8.01 -17.72
N PRO A 54 4.16 7.93 -18.75
CA PRO A 54 4.39 6.69 -19.48
C PRO A 54 5.13 5.68 -18.58
N GLY A 55 4.57 4.48 -18.43
CA GLY A 55 5.17 3.40 -17.64
C GLY A 55 4.19 2.26 -17.36
N PHE A 56 4.57 1.32 -16.51
CA PHE A 56 3.80 0.08 -16.24
C PHE A 56 3.49 -0.73 -17.52
N PRO A 57 4.51 -1.14 -18.31
CA PRO A 57 4.30 -1.86 -19.56
C PRO A 57 3.81 -3.30 -19.32
N CYS A 58 4.63 -4.07 -18.61
CA CYS A 58 4.48 -5.46 -18.19
C CYS A 58 5.68 -5.79 -17.28
N LYS A 59 5.57 -6.83 -16.43
CA LYS A 59 6.73 -7.37 -15.70
C LYS A 59 7.82 -7.86 -16.67
N SER A 60 9.07 -7.70 -16.27
CA SER A 60 10.22 -8.30 -16.95
C SER A 60 10.01 -9.81 -17.13
N PRO A 61 10.36 -10.38 -18.29
CA PRO A 61 10.32 -11.83 -18.51
C PRO A 61 11.37 -12.58 -17.66
N ASN A 62 12.33 -11.88 -17.05
CA ASN A 62 13.28 -12.47 -16.10
C ASN A 62 12.68 -12.63 -14.69
N ALA A 63 11.72 -13.54 -14.56
CA ALA A 63 11.08 -13.89 -13.28
C ALA A 63 11.99 -14.68 -12.30
N ARG A 64 13.21 -15.02 -12.72
CA ARG A 64 14.18 -15.71 -11.85
C ARG A 64 15.02 -14.71 -11.07
N ASP A 65 15.57 -13.71 -11.77
CA ASP A 65 16.59 -12.83 -11.20
C ASP A 65 16.08 -11.43 -10.88
N GLN A 66 14.99 -10.97 -11.49
CA GLN A 66 14.49 -9.59 -11.32
C GLN A 66 13.15 -9.52 -10.59
N THR A 67 12.14 -10.26 -11.04
CA THR A 67 10.76 -10.14 -10.56
C THR A 67 10.25 -11.45 -9.95
N PHE A 68 9.08 -11.43 -9.32
CA PHE A 68 8.43 -12.65 -8.84
C PHE A 68 7.76 -13.48 -9.94
N GLY A 69 7.34 -12.83 -11.03
CA GLY A 69 6.51 -13.42 -12.07
C GLY A 69 5.99 -12.35 -13.02
N THR A 70 4.86 -12.66 -13.67
CA THR A 70 4.27 -11.84 -14.73
C THR A 70 3.20 -10.86 -14.25
N MET A 71 2.68 -11.05 -13.05
CA MET A 71 1.58 -10.26 -12.47
C MET A 71 2.12 -9.17 -11.53
N PRO A 72 1.36 -8.07 -11.31
CA PRO A 72 1.73 -7.06 -10.33
C PRO A 72 1.89 -7.65 -8.93
N ASP A 73 2.85 -7.13 -8.19
CA ASP A 73 3.09 -7.44 -6.78
C ASP A 73 3.03 -6.15 -5.94
N TYR A 74 3.51 -6.19 -4.70
CA TYR A 74 3.46 -5.02 -3.82
C TYR A 74 4.25 -3.81 -4.40
N GLY A 75 5.24 -4.03 -5.27
CA GLY A 75 6.01 -2.94 -5.87
C GLY A 75 5.15 -2.04 -6.75
N GLU A 76 4.22 -2.62 -7.51
CA GLU A 76 3.25 -1.84 -8.28
C GLU A 76 2.24 -1.11 -7.38
N ALA A 77 1.81 -1.73 -6.29
CA ALA A 77 0.89 -1.11 -5.33
C ALA A 77 1.52 0.15 -4.72
N MET A 78 2.78 0.05 -4.28
CA MET A 78 3.57 1.19 -3.78
C MET A 78 3.64 2.32 -4.80
N ALA A 79 3.89 2.00 -6.07
CA ALA A 79 4.02 2.99 -7.13
C ALA A 79 2.71 3.70 -7.48
N ILE A 80 1.62 2.95 -7.54
CA ILE A 80 0.29 3.52 -7.79
C ILE A 80 -0.13 4.42 -6.63
N GLU A 81 0.05 3.96 -5.38
CA GLU A 81 -0.27 4.75 -4.19
C GLU A 81 0.58 6.02 -4.11
N ARG A 82 1.87 5.95 -4.45
CA ARG A 82 2.76 7.13 -4.45
C ARG A 82 2.32 8.17 -5.49
N LEU A 83 1.93 7.74 -6.67
CA LEU A 83 1.43 8.63 -7.74
C LEU A 83 0.07 9.24 -7.39
N ASP A 84 -0.82 8.45 -6.79
CA ASP A 84 -2.11 8.97 -6.34
C ASP A 84 -1.95 9.97 -5.18
N GLN A 85 -1.01 9.70 -4.27
CA GLN A 85 -0.65 10.62 -3.19
C GLN A 85 -0.13 11.96 -3.72
N LEU A 86 0.74 11.95 -4.75
CA LEU A 86 1.16 13.17 -5.46
C LEU A 86 -0.04 13.95 -6.01
N GLY A 87 -0.94 13.26 -6.71
CA GLY A 87 -2.12 13.88 -7.29
C GLY A 87 -3.01 14.50 -6.22
N GLN A 88 -3.27 13.79 -5.12
CA GLN A 88 -4.09 14.26 -4.02
C GLN A 88 -3.45 15.46 -3.27
N ASP A 89 -2.13 15.47 -3.11
CA ASP A 89 -1.43 16.61 -2.49
C ASP A 89 -1.52 17.87 -3.35
N ILE A 90 -1.43 17.74 -4.68
CA ILE A 90 -1.66 18.86 -5.60
C ILE A 90 -3.14 19.29 -5.57
N ALA A 91 -4.08 18.34 -5.58
CA ALA A 91 -5.52 18.62 -5.55
C ALA A 91 -5.92 19.37 -4.27
N ALA A 92 -5.27 19.09 -3.13
CA ALA A 92 -5.52 19.81 -1.88
C ALA A 92 -5.17 21.32 -1.95
N LEU A 93 -4.32 21.73 -2.90
CA LEU A 93 -3.92 23.12 -3.11
C LEU A 93 -4.73 23.82 -4.20
N HIS A 94 -5.56 23.09 -4.96
CA HIS A 94 -6.23 23.61 -6.14
C HIS A 94 -7.66 23.07 -6.24
N ALA A 95 -8.67 23.91 -6.10
CA ALA A 95 -10.08 23.47 -6.05
C ALA A 95 -10.52 22.62 -7.27
N PRO A 96 -10.09 22.91 -8.52
CA PRO A 96 -10.34 22.02 -9.66
C PRO A 96 -9.71 20.62 -9.55
N GLY A 97 -8.77 20.42 -8.64
CA GLY A 97 -8.12 19.14 -8.37
C GLY A 97 -6.92 18.84 -9.26
N CYS A 98 -6.62 17.55 -9.38
CA CYS A 98 -5.48 17.02 -10.11
C CYS A 98 -5.83 15.69 -10.77
N VAL A 99 -5.28 15.43 -11.96
CA VAL A 99 -5.40 14.16 -12.67
C VAL A 99 -4.02 13.66 -13.05
N VAL A 100 -3.69 12.44 -12.66
CA VAL A 100 -2.44 11.75 -13.03
C VAL A 100 -2.77 10.65 -14.03
N SER A 101 -2.49 10.89 -15.30
CA SER A 101 -2.70 9.89 -16.35
C SER A 101 -1.52 8.91 -16.41
N ILE A 102 -1.74 7.66 -16.01
CA ILE A 102 -0.76 6.58 -16.21
C ILE A 102 -1.00 6.02 -17.61
N LEU A 103 -0.09 6.32 -18.54
CA LEU A 103 -0.11 5.80 -19.90
C LEU A 103 0.68 4.50 -19.95
N SER A 104 -0.01 3.35 -19.97
CA SER A 104 0.66 2.08 -20.17
C SER A 104 1.27 2.01 -21.56
N ASP A 105 2.59 1.93 -21.59
CA ASP A 105 3.38 1.81 -22.81
C ASP A 105 3.65 0.36 -23.21
N GLY A 106 2.98 -0.60 -22.56
CA GLY A 106 3.16 -2.03 -22.82
C GLY A 106 2.97 -2.41 -24.28
N THR A 107 1.89 -1.94 -24.93
CA THR A 107 1.61 -2.22 -26.36
C THR A 107 2.73 -1.73 -27.27
N THR A 108 3.51 -0.73 -26.84
CA THR A 108 4.64 -0.19 -27.59
C THR A 108 5.82 -1.17 -27.62
N PHE A 109 6.03 -1.93 -26.54
CA PHE A 109 7.30 -2.61 -26.28
C PHE A 109 7.20 -4.11 -25.99
N ASN A 110 6.03 -4.64 -25.64
CA ASN A 110 5.89 -6.01 -25.13
C ASN A 110 6.41 -7.08 -26.10
N ASP A 111 6.20 -6.91 -27.40
CA ASP A 111 6.71 -7.79 -28.45
C ASP A 111 8.25 -7.78 -28.55
N ILE A 112 8.90 -6.65 -28.29
CA ILE A 112 10.37 -6.53 -28.29
C ILE A 112 10.96 -7.39 -27.16
N VAL A 113 10.35 -7.32 -25.98
CA VAL A 113 10.78 -8.11 -24.81
C VAL A 113 10.18 -9.52 -24.77
N GLY A 114 9.41 -9.92 -25.80
CA GLY A 114 8.85 -11.27 -25.91
C GLY A 114 7.71 -11.57 -24.93
N VAL A 115 7.02 -10.55 -24.43
CA VAL A 115 5.85 -10.70 -23.56
C VAL A 115 4.57 -10.74 -24.40
N PRO A 116 3.82 -11.87 -24.38
CA PRO A 116 2.54 -12.01 -25.07
C PRO A 116 1.50 -10.93 -24.73
N ASP A 117 0.64 -10.58 -25.70
CA ASP A 117 -0.37 -9.53 -25.54
C ASP A 117 -1.43 -9.86 -24.49
N ASP A 118 -1.79 -11.13 -24.31
CA ASP A 118 -2.72 -11.59 -23.28
C ASP A 118 -2.14 -11.42 -21.86
N LEU A 119 -0.86 -11.75 -21.66
CA LEU A 119 -0.17 -11.51 -20.38
C LEU A 119 -0.05 -10.02 -20.08
N ARG A 120 0.33 -9.20 -21.08
CA ARG A 120 0.35 -7.73 -20.94
C ARG A 120 -1.02 -7.18 -20.53
N LYS A 121 -2.10 -7.63 -21.19
CA LYS A 121 -3.47 -7.21 -20.89
C LYS A 121 -3.89 -7.63 -19.47
N ALA A 122 -3.57 -8.85 -19.06
CA ALA A 122 -3.84 -9.35 -17.72
C ALA A 122 -3.10 -8.52 -16.65
N TYR A 123 -1.82 -8.21 -16.87
CA TYR A 123 -1.05 -7.31 -16.01
C TYR A 123 -1.72 -5.93 -15.91
N ASN A 124 -2.05 -5.30 -17.05
CA ASN A 124 -2.72 -3.99 -17.07
C ASN A 124 -4.06 -3.97 -16.35
N GLN A 125 -4.87 -5.03 -16.51
CA GLN A 125 -6.14 -5.14 -15.80
C GLN A 125 -5.92 -5.26 -14.28
N ALA A 126 -4.98 -6.10 -13.86
CA ALA A 126 -4.67 -6.28 -12.46
C ALA A 126 -4.19 -4.98 -11.77
N LEU A 127 -3.48 -4.09 -12.47
CA LEU A 127 -3.06 -2.78 -11.93
C LEU A 127 -4.26 -1.91 -11.52
N ARG A 128 -5.35 -1.94 -12.30
CA ARG A 128 -6.53 -1.11 -12.08
C ARG A 128 -7.33 -1.53 -10.85
N GLU A 129 -7.15 -2.77 -10.42
CA GLU A 129 -7.84 -3.39 -9.28
C GLU A 129 -6.90 -3.56 -8.07
N LEU A 130 -5.69 -2.98 -8.12
CA LEU A 130 -4.66 -3.17 -7.11
C LEU A 130 -4.89 -2.30 -5.87
N CYS A 131 -5.23 -1.04 -6.10
CA CYS A 131 -5.39 -0.01 -5.07
C CYS A 131 -6.58 0.90 -5.41
N THR A 132 -7.30 1.37 -4.39
CA THR A 132 -8.24 2.48 -4.51
C THR A 132 -7.46 3.77 -4.75
N THR A 133 -7.82 4.51 -5.79
CA THR A 133 -7.15 5.75 -6.23
C THR A 133 -8.17 6.86 -6.46
N HIS A 134 -7.75 8.11 -6.23
CA HIS A 134 -8.63 9.29 -6.30
C HIS A 134 -8.32 10.22 -7.46
N THR A 135 -7.11 10.14 -8.00
CA THR A 135 -6.58 11.06 -9.01
C THR A 135 -6.00 10.35 -10.24
N ILE A 136 -5.83 9.02 -10.16
CA ILE A 136 -5.27 8.24 -11.27
C ILE A 136 -6.29 8.08 -12.39
N ASN A 137 -5.85 8.35 -13.62
CA ASN A 137 -6.55 8.01 -14.84
C ASN A 137 -5.72 7.01 -15.65
N TRP A 138 -6.27 5.84 -15.94
CA TRP A 138 -5.57 4.83 -16.73
C TRP A 138 -5.76 5.08 -18.22
N VAL A 139 -4.66 5.14 -18.97
CA VAL A 139 -4.67 5.29 -20.42
C VAL A 139 -3.83 4.19 -21.05
N SER A 140 -4.33 3.57 -22.11
CA SER A 140 -3.59 2.61 -22.92
C SER A 140 -3.29 3.17 -24.31
N MET A 141 -2.38 2.53 -25.03
CA MET A 141 -2.11 2.89 -26.43
C MET A 141 -3.36 2.65 -27.30
N GLU A 142 -4.16 1.66 -26.97
CA GLU A 142 -5.44 1.36 -27.63
C GLU A 142 -6.45 2.52 -27.48
N ASP A 143 -6.48 3.20 -26.32
CA ASP A 143 -7.34 4.38 -26.11
C ASP A 143 -6.91 5.57 -26.98
N LEU A 144 -5.59 5.72 -27.22
CA LEU A 144 -5.04 6.77 -28.07
C LEU A 144 -5.22 6.47 -29.56
N PHE A 145 -5.35 5.20 -29.93
CA PHE A 145 -5.47 4.73 -31.31
C PHE A 145 -6.67 3.77 -31.49
N PRO A 146 -7.91 4.19 -31.20
CA PRO A 146 -9.07 3.30 -31.17
C PRO A 146 -9.45 2.72 -32.53
N GLN A 147 -8.91 3.31 -33.61
CA GLN A 147 -9.13 2.87 -34.99
C GLN A 147 -8.31 1.62 -35.35
N ALA A 148 -7.31 1.26 -34.54
CA ALA A 148 -6.43 0.13 -34.80
C ALA A 148 -7.09 -1.18 -34.33
N SER A 149 -7.12 -2.19 -35.21
CA SER A 149 -7.79 -3.47 -34.95
C SER A 149 -6.96 -4.48 -34.14
N SER A 150 -5.68 -4.19 -33.89
CA SER A 150 -4.75 -5.05 -33.17
C SER A 150 -3.59 -4.27 -32.55
N ALA A 151 -2.85 -4.90 -31.63
CA ALA A 151 -1.64 -4.31 -31.04
C ALA A 151 -0.58 -3.96 -32.09
N ASP A 152 -0.41 -4.79 -33.12
CA ASP A 152 0.47 -4.48 -34.26
C ASP A 152 0.00 -3.27 -35.07
N ALA A 153 -1.32 -3.15 -35.28
CA ALA A 153 -1.88 -1.99 -35.95
C ALA A 153 -1.69 -0.71 -35.13
N VAL A 154 -1.76 -0.80 -33.79
CA VAL A 154 -1.42 0.31 -32.88
C VAL A 154 0.05 0.70 -33.04
N ARG A 155 0.99 -0.26 -32.96
CA ARG A 155 2.43 -0.01 -33.14
C ARG A 155 2.74 0.63 -34.51
N ALA A 156 2.16 0.11 -35.59
CA ALA A 156 2.33 0.64 -36.93
C ALA A 156 1.79 2.07 -37.06
N THR A 157 0.62 2.33 -36.48
CA THR A 157 -0.01 3.66 -36.49
C THR A 157 0.79 4.65 -35.66
N LEU A 158 1.29 4.25 -34.49
CA LEU A 158 2.16 5.03 -33.62
C LEU A 158 3.40 5.51 -34.38
N VAL A 159 4.14 4.60 -34.98
CA VAL A 159 5.35 4.91 -35.77
C VAL A 159 5.02 5.82 -36.95
N LYS A 160 3.96 5.48 -37.72
CA LYS A 160 3.55 6.25 -38.90
C LYS A 160 3.21 7.69 -38.55
N GLN A 161 2.51 7.92 -37.44
CA GLN A 161 2.05 9.25 -37.04
C GLN A 161 3.12 10.08 -36.32
N ALA A 162 4.18 9.45 -35.80
CA ALA A 162 5.29 10.13 -35.14
C ALA A 162 6.16 10.99 -36.08
N ARG A 163 6.15 10.70 -37.39
CA ARG A 163 6.96 11.43 -38.41
C ARG A 163 8.42 11.59 -38.00
N LEU A 164 9.03 10.51 -37.54
CA LEU A 164 10.42 10.47 -37.08
C LEU A 164 11.40 10.86 -38.20
N PRO A 165 12.59 11.40 -37.87
CA PRO A 165 13.61 11.73 -38.87
C PRO A 165 14.13 10.48 -39.59
N TRP A 166 14.01 9.30 -38.97
CA TRP A 166 14.36 8.01 -39.56
C TRP A 166 13.10 7.33 -40.10
N LYS A 167 13.18 6.85 -41.34
CA LYS A 167 12.06 6.15 -42.02
C LYS A 167 11.75 4.79 -41.39
N ASN A 168 12.77 4.15 -40.81
CA ASN A 168 12.73 2.82 -40.21
C ASN A 168 13.91 2.66 -39.23
N VAL A 169 14.00 1.49 -38.60
CA VAL A 169 15.05 1.15 -37.63
C VAL A 169 16.42 1.12 -38.30
N GLU A 170 16.51 0.64 -39.54
CA GLU A 170 17.78 0.57 -40.30
C GLU A 170 18.40 1.95 -40.53
N ALA A 171 17.57 2.95 -40.84
CA ALA A 171 18.02 4.34 -40.96
C ALA A 171 18.49 4.93 -39.61
N LEU A 172 17.87 4.54 -38.48
CA LEU A 172 18.35 4.91 -37.15
C LEU A 172 19.72 4.27 -36.85
N ILE A 173 19.90 2.99 -37.18
CA ILE A 173 21.17 2.28 -37.00
C ILE A 173 22.28 2.98 -37.78
N GLU A 174 22.04 3.33 -39.04
CA GLU A 174 23.05 4.00 -39.87
C GLU A 174 23.42 5.38 -39.32
N GLN A 175 22.44 6.15 -38.85
CA GLN A 175 22.69 7.44 -38.21
C GLN A 175 23.50 7.27 -36.91
N SER A 176 23.17 6.26 -36.10
CA SER A 176 23.83 6.00 -34.81
C SER A 176 25.32 5.72 -34.94
N ARG A 177 25.79 5.22 -36.09
CA ARG A 177 27.21 5.01 -36.37
C ARG A 177 28.03 6.31 -36.40
N HIS A 178 27.35 7.43 -36.61
CA HIS A 178 27.96 8.75 -36.77
C HIS A 178 27.50 9.75 -35.70
N ASP A 179 26.71 9.30 -34.72
CA ASP A 179 26.16 10.12 -33.64
C ASP A 179 26.45 9.45 -32.29
N GLU A 180 27.41 10.00 -31.55
CA GLU A 180 27.84 9.47 -30.25
C GLU A 180 26.70 9.46 -29.23
N THR A 181 25.76 10.40 -29.31
CA THR A 181 24.62 10.47 -28.38
C THR A 181 23.66 9.31 -28.61
N LEU A 182 23.36 9.01 -29.88
CA LEU A 182 22.53 7.86 -30.24
C LEU A 182 23.23 6.54 -29.89
N SER A 183 24.53 6.41 -30.17
CA SER A 183 25.30 5.22 -29.80
C SER A 183 25.30 4.98 -28.29
N HIS A 184 25.55 6.02 -27.50
CA HIS A 184 25.56 5.88 -26.04
C HIS A 184 24.18 5.54 -25.46
N ALA A 185 23.11 6.09 -26.05
CA ALA A 185 21.75 5.72 -25.69
C ALA A 185 21.43 4.25 -26.03
N HIS A 186 21.94 3.76 -27.16
CA HIS A 186 21.82 2.36 -27.58
C HIS A 186 22.55 1.41 -26.62
N ASP A 187 23.79 1.72 -26.24
CA ASP A 187 24.60 0.89 -25.32
C ASP A 187 23.92 0.74 -23.94
N LYS A 188 23.37 1.83 -23.42
CA LYS A 188 22.58 1.83 -22.17
C LYS A 188 21.36 0.92 -22.27
N LEU A 189 20.61 0.99 -23.38
CA LEU A 189 19.45 0.14 -23.59
C LEU A 189 19.80 -1.33 -23.79
N CYS A 190 20.93 -1.64 -24.44
CA CYS A 190 21.43 -3.01 -24.54
C CYS A 190 21.67 -3.62 -23.16
N SER A 191 22.28 -2.86 -22.24
CA SER A 191 22.55 -3.33 -20.88
C SER A 191 21.26 -3.61 -20.10
N HIS A 192 20.24 -2.74 -20.21
CA HIS A 192 18.93 -2.98 -19.60
C HIS A 192 18.22 -4.21 -20.20
N LEU A 193 18.14 -4.29 -21.54
CA LEU A 193 17.49 -5.41 -22.22
C LEU A 193 18.21 -6.74 -22.00
N TYR A 194 19.55 -6.73 -21.85
CA TYR A 194 20.29 -7.94 -21.50
C TYR A 194 19.83 -8.51 -20.16
N ASN A 195 19.66 -7.66 -19.14
CA ASN A 195 19.20 -8.12 -17.83
C ASN A 195 17.79 -8.73 -17.89
N ASP A 196 16.91 -8.21 -18.75
CA ASP A 196 15.57 -8.75 -18.94
C ASP A 196 15.56 -10.04 -19.77
N LEU A 197 16.40 -10.12 -20.81
CA LEU A 197 16.30 -11.15 -21.85
C LEU A 197 17.34 -12.26 -21.77
N ARG A 198 18.35 -12.17 -20.88
CA ARG A 198 19.43 -13.18 -20.77
C ARG A 198 18.95 -14.61 -20.53
N LEU A 199 17.73 -14.79 -20.01
CA LEU A 199 17.10 -16.10 -19.78
C LEU A 199 16.13 -16.53 -20.88
N CYS A 200 15.93 -15.70 -21.90
CA CYS A 200 14.97 -15.89 -22.98
C CYS A 200 15.64 -16.38 -24.28
N ARG A 201 16.75 -17.10 -24.18
CA ARG A 201 17.46 -17.67 -25.34
C ARG A 201 16.62 -18.75 -26.02
N GLU A 202 16.59 -18.70 -27.34
CA GLU A 202 15.93 -19.74 -28.14
C GLU A 202 16.73 -21.04 -28.14
N ALA A 203 16.06 -22.18 -28.30
CA ALA A 203 16.72 -23.49 -28.32
C ALA A 203 17.68 -23.57 -29.51
N GLY A 204 18.97 -23.80 -29.23
CA GLY A 204 20.02 -23.89 -30.24
C GLY A 204 20.67 -22.55 -30.63
N GLN A 205 20.21 -21.42 -30.09
CA GLN A 205 20.80 -20.11 -30.34
C GLN A 205 22.14 -19.95 -29.61
N SER A 206 23.18 -19.54 -30.32
CA SER A 206 24.49 -19.21 -29.72
C SER A 206 24.42 -17.95 -28.84
N GLU A 207 25.44 -17.74 -28.00
CA GLU A 207 25.50 -16.53 -27.16
C GLU A 207 25.70 -15.27 -28.01
N ASP A 208 26.55 -15.33 -29.03
CA ASP A 208 26.80 -14.22 -29.94
C ASP A 208 25.54 -13.82 -30.72
N GLU A 209 24.79 -14.79 -31.25
CA GLU A 209 23.51 -14.52 -31.93
C GLU A 209 22.49 -13.87 -30.98
N HIS A 210 22.45 -14.30 -29.71
CA HIS A 210 21.56 -13.73 -28.72
C HIS A 210 21.92 -12.28 -28.38
N LEU A 211 23.21 -11.99 -28.18
CA LEU A 211 23.70 -10.63 -27.93
C LEU A 211 23.44 -9.71 -29.13
N GLN A 212 23.62 -10.20 -30.36
CA GLN A 212 23.26 -9.46 -31.57
C GLN A 212 21.75 -9.17 -31.64
N GLN A 213 20.91 -10.15 -31.29
CA GLN A 213 19.46 -9.97 -31.25
C GLN A 213 19.05 -8.92 -30.20
N ILE A 214 19.65 -8.94 -29.01
CA ILE A 214 19.44 -7.91 -27.98
C ILE A 214 19.85 -6.53 -28.51
N GLY A 215 21.00 -6.44 -29.18
CA GLY A 215 21.46 -5.22 -29.82
C GLY A 215 20.46 -4.66 -30.83
N TYR A 216 19.88 -5.51 -31.69
CA TYR A 216 18.84 -5.08 -32.63
C TYR A 216 17.54 -4.65 -31.91
N LYS A 217 17.11 -5.41 -30.90
CA LYS A 217 15.94 -5.08 -30.06
C LYS A 217 16.09 -3.73 -29.35
N ALA A 218 17.30 -3.37 -28.92
CA ALA A 218 17.58 -2.06 -28.34
C ALA A 218 17.31 -0.92 -29.33
N TYR A 219 17.70 -1.05 -30.61
CA TYR A 219 17.35 -0.07 -31.64
C TYR A 219 15.85 0.00 -31.90
N GLN A 220 15.14 -1.13 -31.90
CA GLN A 220 13.68 -1.14 -32.02
C GLN A 220 13.02 -0.39 -30.85
N MET A 221 13.51 -0.60 -29.63
CA MET A 221 13.01 0.08 -28.43
C MET A 221 13.31 1.59 -28.46
N MET A 222 14.51 2.00 -28.88
CA MET A 222 14.84 3.42 -29.10
C MET A 222 13.89 4.07 -30.11
N PHE A 223 13.72 3.42 -31.27
CA PHE A 223 12.90 3.95 -32.36
C PHE A 223 11.43 4.12 -31.94
N ARG A 224 10.84 3.08 -31.32
CA ARG A 224 9.47 3.15 -30.81
C ARG A 224 9.33 4.06 -29.60
N GLY A 225 10.36 4.20 -28.76
CA GLY A 225 10.40 5.17 -27.68
C GLY A 225 10.32 6.62 -28.16
N GLN A 226 10.96 6.94 -29.29
CA GLN A 226 10.78 8.25 -29.93
C GLN A 226 9.37 8.44 -30.50
N ALA A 227 8.78 7.38 -31.07
CA ALA A 227 7.39 7.43 -31.52
C ALA A 227 6.41 7.66 -30.37
N LEU A 228 6.63 6.99 -29.23
CA LEU A 228 5.88 7.21 -27.99
C LEU A 228 6.06 8.63 -27.48
N ASN A 229 7.28 9.18 -27.48
CA ASN A 229 7.52 10.59 -27.11
C ASN A 229 6.68 11.55 -27.97
N ALA A 230 6.61 11.32 -29.28
CA ALA A 230 5.81 12.13 -30.19
C ALA A 230 4.30 11.99 -29.93
N ALA A 231 3.82 10.77 -29.64
CA ALA A 231 2.43 10.54 -29.29
C ALA A 231 2.05 11.24 -27.97
N VAL A 232 2.88 11.15 -26.94
CA VAL A 232 2.65 11.86 -25.66
C VAL A 232 2.54 13.36 -25.89
N ASN A 233 3.47 13.96 -26.64
CA ASN A 233 3.44 15.39 -26.94
C ASN A 233 2.18 15.81 -27.74
N ARG A 234 1.59 14.89 -28.52
CA ARG A 234 0.40 15.17 -29.32
C ARG A 234 -0.90 15.03 -28.53
N PHE A 235 -1.03 13.96 -27.74
CA PHE A 235 -2.26 13.63 -27.02
C PHE A 235 -2.34 14.29 -25.64
N PHE A 236 -1.18 14.63 -25.07
CA PHE A 236 -1.03 15.30 -23.80
C PHE A 236 -0.13 16.53 -23.95
N PRO A 237 -0.44 17.45 -24.88
CA PRO A 237 0.43 18.60 -25.18
C PRO A 237 0.61 19.52 -23.97
N ASP A 238 -0.36 19.47 -23.06
CA ASP A 238 -0.53 20.40 -21.97
C ASP A 238 -0.22 19.77 -20.60
N ASP A 239 -0.11 18.45 -20.51
CA ASP A 239 0.07 17.76 -19.25
C ASP A 239 1.55 17.83 -18.82
N ILE A 240 1.78 17.98 -17.51
CA ILE A 240 3.12 17.93 -16.93
C ILE A 240 3.66 16.52 -17.08
N ARG A 241 4.80 16.39 -17.77
CA ARG A 241 5.34 15.10 -18.16
C ARG A 241 6.23 14.51 -17.08
N LEU A 242 5.73 13.50 -16.40
CA LEU A 242 6.49 12.70 -15.46
C LEU A 242 7.29 11.62 -16.20
N SER A 243 8.31 11.08 -15.54
CA SER A 243 9.08 9.96 -16.08
C SER A 243 9.60 9.02 -15.00
N VAL A 244 9.71 7.76 -15.39
CA VAL A 244 10.34 6.68 -14.63
C VAL A 244 11.82 6.51 -14.97
N HIS A 245 12.37 7.33 -15.88
CA HIS A 245 13.79 7.34 -16.21
C HIS A 245 14.46 8.58 -15.65
N GLN A 246 15.78 8.52 -15.42
CA GLN A 246 16.54 9.65 -14.87
C GLN A 246 16.67 10.78 -15.90
N TYR A 247 16.33 12.00 -15.48
CA TYR A 247 16.55 13.27 -16.19
C TYR A 247 17.16 14.28 -15.21
N ASP A 248 17.65 15.41 -15.74
CA ASP A 248 18.13 16.55 -14.96
C ASP A 248 16.99 17.39 -14.36
N ASN A 249 15.73 17.00 -14.58
CA ASN A 249 14.54 17.73 -14.15
C ASN A 249 14.49 19.21 -14.58
N ALA A 250 15.27 19.62 -15.60
CA ALA A 250 15.17 20.94 -16.18
C ALA A 250 13.86 21.12 -16.97
N GLY A 251 13.18 20.03 -17.30
CA GLY A 251 12.01 20.00 -18.18
C GLY A 251 12.38 19.66 -19.63
N PRO A 252 11.42 19.17 -20.43
CA PRO A 252 9.99 19.05 -20.13
C PRO A 252 9.62 17.79 -19.31
N LYS A 253 10.58 16.91 -19.01
CA LYS A 253 10.34 15.66 -18.27
C LYS A 253 10.85 15.76 -16.83
N PHE A 254 10.07 15.24 -15.88
CA PHE A 254 10.41 15.23 -14.45
C PHE A 254 10.44 13.79 -13.92
N THR A 255 11.59 13.35 -13.42
CA THR A 255 11.80 12.01 -12.87
C THR A 255 11.16 11.90 -11.50
N VAL A 256 10.20 10.99 -11.34
CA VAL A 256 9.48 10.78 -10.07
C VAL A 256 9.97 9.55 -9.33
N ALA A 257 10.07 9.66 -8.01
CA ALA A 257 10.26 8.53 -7.12
C ALA A 257 8.96 7.73 -7.03
N LEU A 258 8.98 6.50 -7.53
CA LEU A 258 7.80 5.61 -7.52
C LEU A 258 7.56 4.95 -6.14
N ALA A 259 8.37 5.22 -5.14
CA ALA A 259 8.06 4.88 -3.76
C ALA A 259 8.78 5.85 -2.84
N ASP A 260 8.27 5.99 -1.63
CA ASP A 260 8.92 6.83 -0.64
C ASP A 260 10.28 6.24 -0.23
N GLY A 261 11.26 7.11 0.01
CA GLY A 261 12.63 6.70 0.37
C GLY A 261 13.50 6.17 -0.78
N LEU A 262 12.98 6.04 -2.01
CA LEU A 262 13.83 5.68 -3.16
C LEU A 262 14.81 6.83 -3.47
N THR A 263 16.09 6.48 -3.59
CA THR A 263 17.18 7.43 -3.92
C THR A 263 17.70 7.27 -5.36
N ARG A 264 17.20 6.25 -6.08
CA ARG A 264 17.59 5.93 -7.45
C ARG A 264 16.36 5.52 -8.23
N VAL A 265 16.44 5.68 -9.55
CA VAL A 265 15.44 5.15 -10.46
C VAL A 265 15.40 3.64 -10.34
N SER A 266 14.24 3.14 -9.95
CA SER A 266 13.90 1.73 -9.96
C SER A 266 12.42 1.60 -10.30
N SER A 267 12.10 0.65 -11.17
CA SER A 267 10.74 0.41 -11.62
C SER A 267 10.26 -0.93 -11.09
N PRO A 268 9.03 -1.01 -10.55
CA PRO A 268 8.54 -2.21 -9.90
C PRO A 268 8.41 -3.40 -10.87
N TRP A 269 8.27 -3.14 -12.17
CA TRP A 269 8.21 -4.20 -13.17
C TRP A 269 9.58 -4.82 -13.52
N HIS A 270 10.70 -4.34 -12.98
CA HIS A 270 12.04 -4.96 -13.10
C HIS A 270 12.67 -5.34 -11.74
N ALA A 271 11.86 -5.42 -10.69
CA ALA A 271 12.33 -5.65 -9.33
C ALA A 271 11.31 -6.43 -8.49
N VAL A 272 11.73 -6.81 -7.28
CA VAL A 272 10.85 -7.25 -6.19
C VAL A 272 10.87 -6.22 -5.06
N PRO A 273 9.71 -6.00 -4.40
CA PRO A 273 9.62 -5.12 -3.24
C PRO A 273 10.17 -5.80 -1.98
N VAL A 274 10.93 -5.02 -1.20
CA VAL A 274 11.46 -5.39 0.10
C VAL A 274 10.98 -4.39 1.16
N ARG A 275 10.38 -4.91 2.23
CA ARG A 275 10.03 -4.15 3.44
C ARG A 275 11.09 -4.40 4.51
N HIS A 276 11.70 -3.34 5.01
CA HIS A 276 12.73 -3.40 6.06
C HIS A 276 12.11 -3.40 7.46
N LEU A 277 12.89 -3.80 8.46
CA LEU A 277 12.44 -3.85 9.86
C LEU A 277 12.01 -2.48 10.42
N ASP A 278 12.58 -1.39 9.89
CA ASP A 278 12.25 -0.01 10.27
C ASP A 278 11.02 0.55 9.54
N GLY A 279 10.36 -0.26 8.71
CA GLY A 279 9.21 0.12 7.90
C GLY A 279 9.56 0.83 6.58
N SER A 280 10.84 1.12 6.33
CA SER A 280 11.26 1.62 5.02
C SER A 280 11.13 0.54 3.94
N GLN A 281 11.18 0.94 2.67
CA GLN A 281 10.92 0.05 1.55
C GLN A 281 11.92 0.28 0.42
N THR A 282 12.32 -0.79 -0.25
CA THR A 282 13.18 -0.72 -1.44
C THR A 282 12.72 -1.67 -2.53
N LEU A 283 13.19 -1.41 -3.76
CA LEU A 283 13.05 -2.31 -4.90
C LEU A 283 14.43 -2.91 -5.21
N ARG A 284 14.52 -4.25 -5.31
CA ARG A 284 15.78 -4.97 -5.58
C ARG A 284 15.60 -6.00 -6.67
N GLY A 285 16.69 -6.41 -7.34
CA GLY A 285 16.62 -7.60 -8.17
C GLY A 285 16.36 -8.83 -7.28
N ARG A 286 15.44 -9.72 -7.67
CA ARG A 286 15.13 -10.94 -6.90
C ARG A 286 16.37 -11.75 -6.51
N ALA A 287 17.34 -11.88 -7.42
CA ALA A 287 18.59 -12.61 -7.16
C ALA A 287 19.52 -11.91 -6.14
N GLU A 288 19.27 -10.65 -5.82
CA GLU A 288 20.06 -9.86 -4.87
C GLU A 288 19.50 -9.94 -3.43
N VAL A 289 18.31 -10.53 -3.26
CA VAL A 289 17.66 -10.69 -1.95
C VAL A 289 18.27 -11.89 -1.23
N ASP A 290 18.82 -11.63 -0.05
CA ASP A 290 19.39 -12.63 0.83
C ASP A 290 18.27 -13.40 1.55
N ILE A 291 18.01 -14.63 1.12
CA ILE A 291 16.93 -15.47 1.68
C ILE A 291 17.16 -15.89 3.13
N ASP A 292 18.37 -15.71 3.67
CA ASP A 292 18.66 -15.98 5.07
C ASP A 292 18.29 -14.80 5.98
N LYS A 293 18.06 -13.63 5.39
CA LYS A 293 17.68 -12.38 6.08
C LYS A 293 16.30 -11.85 5.68
N HIS A 294 15.56 -12.61 4.88
CA HIS A 294 14.25 -12.19 4.40
C HIS A 294 13.28 -13.38 4.38
N VAL A 295 12.03 -13.09 4.70
CA VAL A 295 10.92 -14.03 4.53
C VAL A 295 10.08 -13.61 3.34
N LEU A 296 9.60 -14.61 2.57
CA LEU A 296 8.71 -14.36 1.44
C LEU A 296 7.27 -14.33 1.94
N VAL A 297 6.62 -13.18 1.80
CA VAL A 297 5.18 -13.03 2.02
C VAL A 297 4.45 -13.33 0.72
N GLN A 298 3.41 -14.17 0.80
CA GLN A 298 2.55 -14.53 -0.31
C GLN A 298 1.15 -13.94 -0.14
N TYR A 299 0.44 -13.75 -1.24
CA TYR A 299 -0.96 -13.36 -1.27
C TYR A 299 -1.68 -14.24 -2.29
N GLN A 300 -2.68 -14.99 -1.84
CA GLN A 300 -3.44 -15.94 -2.67
C GLN A 300 -2.51 -16.93 -3.40
N GLY A 301 -1.50 -17.44 -2.67
CA GLY A 301 -0.52 -18.39 -3.20
C GLY A 301 0.47 -17.81 -4.21
N ARG A 302 0.56 -16.48 -4.35
CA ARG A 302 1.53 -15.80 -5.21
C ARG A 302 2.51 -14.98 -4.36
N PRO A 303 3.80 -14.94 -4.68
CA PRO A 303 4.75 -14.01 -4.06
C PRO A 303 4.24 -12.56 -4.10
N TRP A 304 4.31 -11.86 -2.96
CA TRP A 304 3.81 -10.49 -2.83
C TRP A 304 4.93 -9.50 -2.47
N LEU A 305 5.75 -9.82 -1.47
CA LEU A 305 6.94 -9.04 -1.08
C LEU A 305 7.92 -9.88 -0.27
N TYR A 306 9.15 -9.40 -0.15
CA TYR A 306 10.08 -9.86 0.88
C TYR A 306 10.00 -8.93 2.10
N HIS A 307 9.97 -9.52 3.29
CA HIS A 307 10.11 -8.78 4.55
C HIS A 307 11.45 -9.13 5.19
N GLU A 308 12.23 -8.14 5.59
CA GLU A 308 13.49 -8.34 6.30
C GLU A 308 13.26 -9.04 7.65
N SER A 309 14.12 -9.98 8.01
CA SER A 309 14.14 -10.62 9.32
C SER A 309 15.35 -10.14 10.13
N THR A 310 15.41 -10.47 11.42
CA THR A 310 16.60 -10.19 12.24
C THR A 310 17.71 -11.24 12.03
N GLY A 311 17.58 -12.08 11.00
CA GLY A 311 18.49 -13.18 10.69
C GLY A 311 18.09 -14.51 11.34
N GLU A 312 16.84 -14.63 11.79
CA GLU A 312 16.33 -15.89 12.33
C GLU A 312 16.19 -16.96 11.23
N ALA A 313 16.42 -18.22 11.59
CA ALA A 313 16.23 -19.36 10.68
C ALA A 313 14.73 -19.67 10.51
N LEU A 314 14.08 -18.90 9.63
CA LEU A 314 12.64 -18.96 9.35
C LEU A 314 12.31 -19.70 8.04
N GLN A 315 13.29 -20.30 7.39
CA GLN A 315 13.05 -21.13 6.22
C GLN A 315 12.18 -22.32 6.61
N GLY A 316 11.05 -22.49 5.90
CA GLY A 316 10.04 -23.51 6.19
C GLY A 316 8.77 -22.98 6.85
N PHE A 317 8.78 -21.75 7.38
CA PHE A 317 7.53 -21.06 7.72
C PHE A 317 6.84 -20.52 6.46
N GLU A 318 5.51 -20.51 6.47
CA GLU A 318 4.71 -19.91 5.42
C GLU A 318 4.11 -18.59 5.91
N PHE A 319 4.22 -17.53 5.12
CA PHE A 319 3.74 -16.19 5.45
C PHE A 319 2.68 -15.78 4.43
N GLU A 320 1.40 -15.77 4.83
CA GLU A 320 0.27 -15.48 3.95
C GLU A 320 -0.42 -14.17 4.35
N LEU A 321 -0.31 -13.17 3.48
CA LEU A 321 -1.08 -11.93 3.53
C LEU A 321 -2.57 -12.24 3.37
N GLN A 322 -3.41 -11.62 4.20
CA GLN A 322 -4.85 -11.83 4.16
C GLN A 322 -5.56 -10.80 3.28
N LYS A 323 -5.11 -9.54 3.28
CA LYS A 323 -5.73 -8.47 2.50
C LYS A 323 -4.70 -7.45 2.01
N ARG A 324 -4.91 -6.97 0.78
CA ARG A 324 -4.03 -5.98 0.14
C ARG A 324 -4.23 -4.57 0.73
N PRO A 325 -3.22 -3.70 0.63
CA PRO A 325 -1.86 -4.05 0.18
C PRO A 325 -1.03 -4.74 1.27
N LEU A 326 -1.27 -4.43 2.56
CA LEU A 326 -0.49 -4.93 3.70
C LEU A 326 -1.36 -5.08 4.97
N PHE A 327 -2.44 -5.86 4.93
CA PHE A 327 -3.31 -6.04 6.08
C PHE A 327 -3.58 -7.51 6.43
N GLY A 328 -3.26 -7.87 7.67
CA GLY A 328 -3.35 -9.20 8.24
C GLY A 328 -2.30 -10.15 7.68
N LEU A 329 -1.46 -10.70 8.55
CA LEU A 329 -0.49 -11.73 8.18
C LEU A 329 -0.78 -13.01 8.95
N VAL A 330 -0.86 -14.14 8.26
CA VAL A 330 -0.98 -15.44 8.90
C VAL A 330 0.30 -16.22 8.66
N VAL A 331 0.91 -16.70 9.75
CA VAL A 331 2.15 -17.47 9.73
C VAL A 331 1.84 -18.92 10.10
N ARG A 332 2.33 -19.86 9.29
CA ARG A 332 2.21 -21.31 9.53
C ARG A 332 3.57 -21.94 9.70
N ASP A 333 3.60 -22.96 10.54
CA ASP A 333 4.78 -23.79 10.79
C ASP A 333 4.52 -25.23 10.33
N PRO A 334 4.54 -25.51 9.02
CA PRO A 334 4.26 -26.85 8.50
C PRO A 334 5.33 -27.88 8.91
N LEU A 335 6.52 -27.43 9.32
CA LEU A 335 7.63 -28.30 9.70
C LEU A 335 7.77 -28.49 11.22
N GLY A 336 6.97 -27.78 12.03
CA GLY A 336 7.04 -27.87 13.49
C GLY A 336 8.35 -27.33 14.06
N LEU A 337 8.89 -26.26 13.47
CA LEU A 337 10.12 -25.59 13.88
C LEU A 337 10.01 -24.84 15.20
N GLY A 338 8.81 -24.38 15.57
CA GLY A 338 8.49 -23.65 16.79
C GLY A 338 8.53 -22.12 16.66
N PHE A 339 7.50 -21.44 17.16
CA PHE A 339 7.36 -19.98 17.10
C PHE A 339 8.30 -19.22 18.05
N GLU A 340 8.97 -19.91 18.98
CA GLU A 340 10.04 -19.34 19.81
C GLU A 340 11.23 -18.80 19.00
N ARG A 341 11.34 -19.21 17.72
CA ARG A 341 12.34 -18.69 16.78
C ARG A 341 12.12 -17.23 16.38
N PHE A 342 10.91 -16.71 16.51
CA PHE A 342 10.61 -15.33 16.15
C PHE A 342 11.12 -14.39 17.24
N SER A 343 12.00 -13.46 16.90
CA SER A 343 12.39 -12.39 17.82
C SER A 343 11.24 -11.42 18.10
N THR A 344 11.30 -10.71 19.22
CA THR A 344 10.30 -9.66 19.54
C THR A 344 10.32 -8.58 18.47
N GLN A 345 11.51 -8.15 18.07
CA GLN A 345 11.69 -7.11 17.06
C GLN A 345 11.02 -7.50 15.73
N LEU A 346 11.18 -8.74 15.27
CA LEU A 346 10.52 -9.20 14.05
C LEU A 346 8.99 -9.20 14.20
N LEU A 347 8.45 -9.77 15.28
CA LEU A 347 7.00 -9.78 15.49
C LEU A 347 6.42 -8.37 15.58
N GLU A 348 7.11 -7.43 16.23
CA GLU A 348 6.69 -6.04 16.26
C GLU A 348 6.71 -5.39 14.89
N ALA A 349 7.76 -5.62 14.09
CA ALA A 349 7.86 -5.09 12.73
C ALA A 349 6.77 -5.67 11.80
N LEU A 350 6.47 -6.96 11.93
CA LEU A 350 5.38 -7.61 11.19
C LEU A 350 4.01 -7.06 11.63
N VAL A 351 3.76 -6.92 12.94
CA VAL A 351 2.50 -6.36 13.45
C VAL A 351 2.31 -4.91 12.99
N GLU A 352 3.36 -4.09 13.03
CA GLU A 352 3.29 -2.70 12.56
C GLU A 352 3.06 -2.63 11.04
N THR A 353 3.71 -3.51 10.26
CA THR A 353 3.55 -3.56 8.80
C THR A 353 2.16 -4.04 8.40
N PHE A 354 1.66 -5.11 9.04
CA PHE A 354 0.44 -5.80 8.62
C PHE A 354 -0.80 -5.46 9.47
N GLY A 355 -0.69 -4.60 10.48
CA GLY A 355 -1.74 -4.28 11.45
C GLY A 355 -2.01 -5.41 12.46
N PHE A 356 -1.99 -6.68 12.03
CA PHE A 356 -1.97 -7.83 12.92
C PHE A 356 -1.24 -9.03 12.31
N VAL A 357 -0.75 -9.91 13.19
CA VAL A 357 -0.10 -11.19 12.85
C VAL A 357 -0.78 -12.32 13.61
N CYS A 358 -1.16 -13.39 12.91
CA CYS A 358 -1.66 -14.63 13.47
C CYS A 358 -0.59 -15.71 13.35
N LEU A 359 -0.04 -16.18 14.47
CA LEU A 359 0.79 -17.37 14.53
C LEU A 359 -0.14 -18.58 14.74
N ARG A 360 -0.27 -19.44 13.73
CA ARG A 360 -1.22 -20.57 13.77
C ARG A 360 -0.59 -21.80 14.42
N GLY A 361 -1.22 -22.29 15.49
CA GLY A 361 -0.84 -23.55 16.15
C GLY A 361 0.07 -23.40 17.37
N CYS A 362 0.11 -22.22 18.00
CA CYS A 362 0.78 -21.98 19.26
C CYS A 362 0.18 -22.81 20.41
N ARG A 363 1.00 -23.07 21.43
CA ARG A 363 0.58 -23.81 22.63
C ARG A 363 1.08 -23.09 23.88
N PHE A 364 0.14 -22.81 24.77
CA PHE A 364 0.44 -22.32 26.12
C PHE A 364 -0.12 -23.33 27.14
N GLU A 365 0.70 -23.65 28.14
CA GLU A 365 0.33 -24.60 29.20
C GLU A 365 -0.81 -24.02 30.05
N ASP A 366 -0.64 -22.77 30.45
CA ASP A 366 -1.55 -22.03 31.28
C ASP A 366 -1.54 -20.52 30.96
N ARG A 367 -2.41 -19.79 31.66
CA ARG A 367 -2.57 -18.33 31.51
C ARG A 367 -1.32 -17.57 31.94
N ASP A 368 -0.54 -18.10 32.88
CA ASP A 368 0.67 -17.44 33.36
C ASP A 368 1.80 -17.56 32.33
N SER A 369 1.94 -18.70 31.64
CA SER A 369 2.87 -18.88 30.52
C SER A 369 2.53 -17.94 29.35
N PHE A 370 1.24 -17.76 29.06
CA PHE A 370 0.77 -16.83 28.04
C PHE A 370 1.07 -15.37 28.43
N ALA A 371 0.76 -15.00 29.67
CA ALA A 371 1.08 -13.67 30.18
C ALA A 371 2.59 -13.39 30.15
N ARG A 372 3.43 -14.33 30.59
CA ARG A 372 4.90 -14.17 30.54
C ARG A 372 5.42 -13.97 29.12
N ASP A 373 4.92 -14.72 28.13
CA ASP A 373 5.32 -14.51 26.74
C ASP A 373 4.93 -13.11 26.25
N CYS A 374 3.77 -12.61 26.66
CA CYS A 374 3.29 -11.27 26.31
C CYS A 374 4.14 -10.12 26.91
N GLU A 375 4.88 -10.34 28.00
CA GLU A 375 5.71 -9.31 28.66
C GLU A 375 6.84 -8.78 27.75
N ARG A 376 7.23 -9.54 26.73
CA ARG A 376 8.25 -9.11 25.76
C ARG A 376 7.81 -7.91 24.91
N PHE A 377 6.51 -7.62 24.81
CA PHE A 377 5.96 -6.57 23.93
C PHE A 377 5.67 -5.24 24.63
N GLY A 378 5.87 -5.15 25.95
CA GLY A 378 5.61 -3.94 26.73
C GLY A 378 5.13 -4.25 28.14
N THR A 379 4.59 -3.24 28.81
CA THR A 379 4.05 -3.41 30.16
C THR A 379 2.63 -3.94 30.08
N ILE A 380 2.35 -5.07 30.72
CA ILE A 380 0.98 -5.63 30.77
C ILE A 380 0.08 -4.75 31.63
N TYR A 381 -1.06 -4.35 31.08
CA TYR A 381 -2.12 -3.70 31.86
C TYR A 381 -2.78 -4.71 32.80
N GLN A 382 -2.80 -4.39 34.10
CA GLN A 382 -3.34 -5.27 35.13
C GLN A 382 -4.77 -4.89 35.49
N TRP A 383 -5.71 -5.77 35.19
CA TRP A 383 -7.09 -5.65 35.63
C TRP A 383 -7.25 -6.16 37.08
N ALA A 384 -8.39 -5.84 37.70
CA ALA A 384 -8.74 -6.37 39.02
C ALA A 384 -8.80 -7.92 39.08
N PHE A 385 -9.08 -8.57 37.94
CA PHE A 385 -9.09 -10.03 37.79
C PHE A 385 -7.73 -10.61 37.35
N GLY A 386 -6.68 -9.79 37.20
CA GLY A 386 -5.33 -10.19 36.83
C GLY A 386 -4.90 -9.77 35.42
N LYS A 387 -3.79 -10.36 34.96
CA LYS A 387 -3.13 -10.03 33.68
C LYS A 387 -3.86 -10.55 32.44
N VAL A 388 -4.60 -11.66 32.57
CA VAL A 388 -5.24 -12.36 31.45
C VAL A 388 -6.75 -12.23 31.56
N HIS A 389 -7.35 -11.60 30.57
CA HIS A 389 -8.80 -11.53 30.43
C HIS A 389 -9.32 -12.76 29.68
N VAL A 390 -10.16 -13.56 30.33
CA VAL A 390 -10.75 -14.77 29.73
C VAL A 390 -12.03 -14.40 28.98
N VAL A 391 -11.95 -14.32 27.66
CA VAL A 391 -13.08 -13.96 26.79
C VAL A 391 -13.85 -15.22 26.43
N LYS A 392 -14.86 -15.52 27.25
CA LYS A 392 -15.74 -16.68 27.13
C LYS A 392 -17.21 -16.28 27.36
N PRO A 393 -18.17 -16.80 26.56
CA PRO A 393 -19.59 -16.63 26.83
C PRO A 393 -19.99 -17.15 28.22
N ALA A 394 -20.78 -16.37 28.95
CA ALA A 394 -21.31 -16.72 30.26
C ALA A 394 -22.84 -16.91 30.18
N ASP A 395 -23.40 -17.76 31.05
CA ASP A 395 -24.85 -18.01 31.12
C ASP A 395 -25.64 -16.72 31.43
N LYS A 396 -25.04 -15.82 32.21
CA LYS A 396 -25.58 -14.50 32.57
C LYS A 396 -24.51 -13.43 32.29
N PRO A 397 -24.42 -12.92 31.06
CA PRO A 397 -23.41 -11.94 30.71
C PRO A 397 -23.72 -10.58 31.34
N GLU A 398 -22.70 -9.93 31.90
CA GLU A 398 -22.79 -8.55 32.41
C GLU A 398 -22.33 -7.51 31.36
N GLY A 399 -21.85 -7.97 30.21
CA GLY A 399 -21.42 -7.13 29.09
C GLY A 399 -21.28 -7.93 27.80
N VAL A 400 -21.21 -7.23 26.66
CA VAL A 400 -21.24 -7.86 25.32
C VAL A 400 -20.09 -8.84 25.08
N VAL A 401 -18.92 -8.59 25.68
CA VAL A 401 -17.71 -9.44 25.55
C VAL A 401 -17.96 -10.89 26.01
N HIS A 402 -18.73 -11.07 27.09
CA HIS A 402 -19.10 -12.39 27.63
C HIS A 402 -20.47 -12.87 27.13
N SER A 403 -21.06 -12.19 26.17
CA SER A 403 -22.34 -12.57 25.56
C SER A 403 -22.15 -13.29 24.23
N LEU A 404 -23.24 -13.70 23.60
CA LEU A 404 -23.29 -14.21 22.23
C LEU A 404 -23.58 -13.10 21.18
N GLU A 405 -23.89 -11.88 21.62
CA GLU A 405 -24.18 -10.73 20.75
C GLU A 405 -22.94 -10.28 19.95
N LYS A 406 -23.11 -9.38 18.98
CA LYS A 406 -21.93 -8.74 18.38
C LYS A 406 -21.19 -7.89 19.43
N THR A 407 -19.86 -7.81 19.32
CA THR A 407 -19.08 -6.78 20.01
C THR A 407 -18.84 -5.65 19.01
N PRO A 408 -19.30 -4.42 19.27
CA PRO A 408 -19.09 -3.29 18.39
C PRO A 408 -17.60 -2.99 18.15
N LEU A 409 -17.28 -2.38 17.01
CA LEU A 409 -15.91 -1.99 16.67
C LEU A 409 -15.37 -0.93 17.63
N HIS A 410 -14.17 -1.12 18.17
CA HIS A 410 -13.50 -0.23 19.13
C HIS A 410 -11.97 -0.45 19.11
N TRP A 411 -11.24 0.27 19.97
CA TRP A 411 -9.84 -0.04 20.29
C TRP A 411 -9.67 -0.20 21.80
N ASP A 412 -8.74 -1.04 22.23
CA ASP A 412 -8.67 -1.49 23.63
C ASP A 412 -8.14 -0.40 24.58
N LEU A 413 -8.69 -0.37 25.80
CA LEU A 413 -8.38 0.58 26.89
C LEU A 413 -8.76 2.05 26.64
N ASN A 414 -9.51 2.36 25.59
CA ASN A 414 -9.93 3.73 25.27
C ASN A 414 -11.00 4.31 26.22
N MET A 415 -11.76 3.45 26.89
CA MET A 415 -12.84 3.86 27.80
C MET A 415 -12.49 3.68 29.29
N LEU A 416 -11.21 3.60 29.66
CA LEU A 416 -10.82 3.52 31.08
C LEU A 416 -11.34 4.74 31.87
N PRO A 417 -11.70 4.58 33.17
CA PRO A 417 -12.19 5.68 33.99
C PRO A 417 -11.15 6.77 34.20
N ASP A 418 -11.61 8.01 34.45
CA ASP A 418 -10.73 9.14 34.77
C ASP A 418 -9.95 8.96 36.09
N SER A 419 -10.36 8.00 36.93
CA SER A 419 -9.61 7.59 38.12
C SER A 419 -8.43 6.67 37.84
N ASP A 420 -8.31 6.12 36.62
CA ASP A 420 -7.19 5.26 36.25
C ASP A 420 -5.89 6.06 36.18
N ALA A 421 -4.82 5.52 36.77
CA ALA A 421 -3.54 6.21 36.88
C ALA A 421 -2.87 6.50 35.52
N GLN A 422 -3.13 5.68 34.49
CA GLN A 422 -2.62 5.92 33.14
C GLN A 422 -3.42 7.03 32.45
N VAL A 423 -4.75 7.02 32.61
CA VAL A 423 -5.63 8.07 32.07
C VAL A 423 -5.33 9.44 32.68
N GLN A 424 -5.01 9.49 33.97
CA GLN A 424 -4.61 10.74 34.64
C GLN A 424 -3.30 11.32 34.08
N ARG A 425 -2.41 10.48 33.54
CA ARG A 425 -1.15 10.91 32.94
C ARG A 425 -1.32 11.28 31.47
N ASP A 426 -2.11 10.49 30.75
CA ASP A 426 -2.45 10.69 29.36
C ASP A 426 -3.96 10.48 29.18
N PRO A 427 -4.73 11.56 28.99
CA PRO A 427 -6.17 11.46 28.76
C PRO A 427 -6.53 10.65 27.51
N LYS A 428 -5.60 10.41 26.57
CA LYS A 428 -5.83 9.57 25.39
C LYS A 428 -5.25 8.15 25.53
N PHE A 429 -4.80 7.77 26.73
CA PHE A 429 -4.19 6.46 26.99
C PHE A 429 -5.04 5.32 26.42
N CYS A 430 -4.36 4.40 25.74
CA CYS A 430 -4.92 3.13 25.31
C CYS A 430 -3.79 2.09 25.24
N ALA A 431 -4.14 0.82 24.99
CA ALA A 431 -3.11 -0.19 24.75
C ALA A 431 -2.32 0.16 23.47
N SER A 432 -1.03 -0.16 23.46
CA SER A 432 -0.24 -0.11 22.22
C SER A 432 -0.51 -1.34 21.36
N LYS A 433 -0.64 -2.51 22.00
CA LYS A 433 -0.98 -3.78 21.36
C LYS A 433 -1.85 -4.62 22.29
N PHE A 434 -2.53 -5.59 21.71
CA PHE A 434 -3.13 -6.68 22.49
C PHE A 434 -2.99 -7.99 21.75
N MET A 435 -2.99 -9.06 22.54
CA MET A 435 -2.80 -10.43 22.07
C MET A 435 -4.03 -11.24 22.43
N LEU A 436 -4.48 -12.06 21.48
CA LEU A 436 -5.59 -13.00 21.63
C LEU A 436 -5.09 -14.41 21.34
N TYR A 437 -5.12 -15.28 22.34
CA TYR A 437 -4.83 -16.70 22.19
C TYR A 437 -6.12 -17.53 22.19
N CYS A 438 -6.29 -18.39 21.19
CA CYS A 438 -7.45 -19.26 21.07
C CYS A 438 -7.24 -20.59 21.79
N LYS A 439 -7.79 -20.69 23.00
CA LYS A 439 -7.78 -21.95 23.76
C LYS A 439 -8.81 -22.94 23.24
N THR A 440 -10.01 -22.45 22.90
CA THR A 440 -11.09 -23.25 22.32
C THR A 440 -11.80 -22.40 21.27
N ALA A 441 -11.82 -22.89 20.03
CA ALA A 441 -12.42 -22.18 18.90
C ALA A 441 -13.96 -22.25 18.92
N PRO A 442 -14.66 -21.25 18.37
CA PRO A 442 -16.09 -21.36 18.05
C PRO A 442 -16.33 -22.35 16.90
N GLN A 443 -17.60 -22.55 16.54
CA GLN A 443 -17.94 -23.18 15.27
C GLN A 443 -17.40 -22.33 14.09
N PRO A 444 -16.98 -22.95 12.98
CA PRO A 444 -16.46 -22.23 11.81
C PRO A 444 -17.43 -21.15 11.32
N GLY A 445 -16.92 -19.95 11.10
CA GLY A 445 -17.73 -18.80 10.64
C GLY A 445 -18.59 -18.13 11.72
N GLU A 446 -18.50 -18.55 12.99
CA GLU A 446 -19.20 -17.90 14.10
C GLU A 446 -18.22 -17.15 15.01
N GLY A 447 -18.65 -16.02 15.57
CA GLY A 447 -17.88 -15.33 16.62
C GLY A 447 -16.49 -14.86 16.17
N GLN A 448 -16.30 -14.68 14.86
CA GLN A 448 -15.08 -14.19 14.25
C GLN A 448 -14.70 -12.83 14.87
N THR A 449 -13.42 -12.64 15.15
CA THR A 449 -12.92 -11.32 15.55
C THR A 449 -12.82 -10.46 14.31
N THR A 450 -13.56 -9.36 14.26
CA THR A 450 -13.45 -8.39 13.17
C THR A 450 -12.29 -7.45 13.48
N ILE A 451 -11.43 -7.19 12.49
CA ILE A 451 -10.30 -6.27 12.59
C ILE A 451 -10.35 -5.36 11.37
N VAL A 452 -10.27 -4.05 11.58
CA VAL A 452 -10.36 -3.01 10.55
C VAL A 452 -9.02 -2.30 10.44
N ASP A 453 -8.51 -2.17 9.23
CA ASP A 453 -7.31 -1.38 8.95
C ASP A 453 -7.66 0.10 8.76
N SER A 454 -7.20 0.95 9.68
CA SER A 454 -7.37 2.40 9.54
C SER A 454 -6.76 2.93 8.24
N ARG A 455 -5.66 2.34 7.76
CA ARG A 455 -4.97 2.82 6.57
C ARG A 455 -5.81 2.60 5.32
N ASN A 456 -6.43 1.43 5.19
CA ASN A 456 -7.34 1.14 4.09
C ASN A 456 -8.59 2.02 4.16
N ALA A 457 -9.18 2.20 5.35
CA ALA A 457 -10.33 3.09 5.54
C ALA A 457 -10.02 4.54 5.13
N LEU A 458 -8.89 5.09 5.58
CA LEU A 458 -8.47 6.45 5.23
C LEU A 458 -8.07 6.59 3.76
N ARG A 459 -7.45 5.57 3.15
CA ARG A 459 -7.17 5.55 1.71
C ARG A 459 -8.45 5.58 0.90
N LYS A 460 -9.52 4.89 1.33
CA LYS A 460 -10.79 4.83 0.62
C LYS A 460 -11.52 6.18 0.57
N VAL A 461 -11.42 6.99 1.63
CA VAL A 461 -12.02 8.34 1.66
C VAL A 461 -11.14 9.42 1.04
N GLY A 462 -9.84 9.16 0.91
CA GLY A 462 -8.87 10.09 0.34
C GLY A 462 -8.34 11.11 1.34
N ASN A 463 -7.18 11.67 1.03
CA ASN A 463 -6.40 12.54 1.91
C ASN A 463 -7.13 13.82 2.31
N GLN A 464 -7.92 14.40 1.41
CA GLN A 464 -8.65 15.62 1.71
C GLN A 464 -9.70 15.37 2.79
N VAL A 465 -10.50 14.32 2.65
CA VAL A 465 -11.51 13.93 3.65
C VAL A 465 -10.83 13.51 4.95
N ALA A 466 -9.78 12.68 4.87
CA ALA A 466 -9.01 12.26 6.04
C ALA A 466 -8.43 13.45 6.82
N ARG A 467 -7.93 14.50 6.15
CA ARG A 467 -7.46 15.75 6.79
C ARG A 467 -8.60 16.53 7.44
N LEU A 468 -9.76 16.61 6.79
CA LEU A 468 -10.94 17.27 7.38
C LEU A 468 -11.41 16.54 8.64
N TRP A 469 -11.36 15.21 8.64
CA TRP A 469 -11.72 14.39 9.80
C TRP A 469 -10.74 14.52 10.98
N GLN A 470 -9.55 15.08 10.80
CA GLN A 470 -8.66 15.41 11.92
C GLN A 470 -9.24 16.51 12.83
N ALA A 471 -10.09 17.37 12.28
CA ALA A 471 -10.76 18.44 13.04
C ALA A 471 -12.12 18.00 13.62
N VAL A 472 -12.51 16.74 13.43
CA VAL A 472 -13.77 16.18 13.94
C VAL A 472 -13.46 15.46 15.25
N ASP A 473 -14.02 15.96 16.36
CA ASP A 473 -13.92 15.29 17.66
C ASP A 473 -15.24 14.57 17.98
N ILE A 474 -15.12 13.31 18.43
CA ILE A 474 -16.25 12.50 18.86
C ILE A 474 -16.13 12.24 20.36
N THR A 475 -17.22 12.47 21.07
CA THR A 475 -17.38 12.16 22.49
C THR A 475 -18.14 10.85 22.62
N TYR A 476 -17.54 9.92 23.36
CA TYR A 476 -18.11 8.60 23.63
C TYR A 476 -18.50 8.51 25.10
N TYR A 477 -19.64 7.89 25.37
CA TYR A 477 -20.07 7.63 26.74
C TYR A 477 -20.72 6.26 26.87
N THR A 478 -20.33 5.53 27.92
CA THR A 478 -20.97 4.30 28.37
C THR A 478 -21.05 4.30 29.89
N ARG A 479 -22.07 3.64 30.43
CA ARG A 479 -22.22 3.45 31.88
C ARG A 479 -21.02 2.67 32.44
N MET A 480 -20.67 2.92 33.70
CA MET A 480 -19.58 2.20 34.36
C MET A 480 -19.89 0.70 34.43
N THR A 481 -18.96 -0.11 33.91
CA THR A 481 -18.83 -1.55 34.21
C THR A 481 -17.46 -1.80 34.82
N TYR A 482 -16.51 -2.32 34.04
CA TYR A 482 -15.07 -2.31 34.31
C TYR A 482 -14.34 -1.19 33.52
N PHE A 483 -15.06 -0.52 32.61
CA PHE A 483 -14.67 0.71 31.91
C PHE A 483 -15.90 1.62 31.79
N GLY A 484 -15.71 2.88 31.38
CA GLY A 484 -16.75 3.87 31.20
C GLY A 484 -16.97 4.75 32.42
N GLY A 485 -18.20 5.22 32.61
CA GLY A 485 -18.58 6.10 33.73
C GLY A 485 -18.12 7.56 33.61
N SER A 486 -17.29 7.88 32.61
CA SER A 486 -16.90 9.25 32.27
C SER A 486 -16.89 9.40 30.74
N PRO A 487 -17.35 10.54 30.19
CA PRO A 487 -17.24 10.81 28.76
C PRO A 487 -15.77 10.84 28.31
N ARG A 488 -15.50 10.35 27.10
CA ARG A 488 -14.16 10.28 26.51
C ARG A 488 -14.14 10.97 25.16
N HIS A 489 -13.10 11.73 24.88
CA HIS A 489 -13.02 12.60 23.71
C HIS A 489 -11.85 12.20 22.82
N TYR A 490 -12.13 11.91 21.55
CA TYR A 490 -11.11 11.53 20.58
C TYR A 490 -11.36 12.21 19.24
N SER A 491 -10.27 12.70 18.63
CA SER A 491 -10.30 13.15 17.25
C SER A 491 -10.49 11.95 16.33
N LEU A 492 -11.41 12.04 15.38
CA LEU A 492 -11.80 10.94 14.49
C LEU A 492 -10.61 10.44 13.66
N VAL A 493 -9.71 11.35 13.25
CA VAL A 493 -8.40 10.99 12.69
C VAL A 493 -7.30 11.55 13.58
N ASP A 494 -6.46 10.68 14.12
CA ASP A 494 -5.30 11.02 14.96
C ASP A 494 -4.00 10.57 14.26
N LEU A 495 -2.85 10.73 14.91
CA LEU A 495 -1.56 10.26 14.43
C LEU A 495 -1.08 9.05 15.23
N HIS A 496 -0.54 8.06 14.54
CA HIS A 496 0.12 6.93 15.16
C HIS A 496 1.38 7.43 15.91
N PRO A 497 1.54 7.13 17.21
CA PRO A 497 2.56 7.77 18.04
C PRO A 497 4.00 7.42 17.64
N ARG A 498 4.23 6.31 16.93
CA ARG A 498 5.57 5.91 16.47
C ARG A 498 5.87 6.33 15.04
N THR A 499 4.91 6.15 14.14
CA THR A 499 5.13 6.33 12.69
C THR A 499 4.70 7.71 12.20
N GLY A 500 3.85 8.42 12.96
CA GLY A 500 3.26 9.69 12.55
C GLY A 500 2.20 9.57 11.45
N GLU A 501 1.86 8.35 11.02
CA GLU A 501 0.82 8.11 10.02
C GLU A 501 -0.57 8.40 10.58
N ARG A 502 -1.50 8.84 9.72
CA ARG A 502 -2.88 9.09 10.13
C ARG A 502 -3.59 7.76 10.42
N ILE A 503 -4.38 7.74 11.48
CA ILE A 503 -5.13 6.57 11.95
C ILE A 503 -6.57 6.96 12.28
N LEU A 504 -7.49 6.02 12.13
CA LEU A 504 -8.91 6.22 12.39
C LEU A 504 -9.22 5.84 13.85
N ARG A 505 -9.81 6.76 14.61
CA ARG A 505 -10.22 6.57 16.01
C ARG A 505 -11.73 6.64 16.12
N TYR A 506 -12.35 5.54 15.73
CA TYR A 506 -13.80 5.39 15.71
C TYR A 506 -14.25 4.21 16.56
N GLN A 507 -15.21 4.45 17.45
CA GLN A 507 -15.87 3.39 18.22
C GLN A 507 -17.35 3.35 17.84
N GLU A 508 -17.83 2.21 17.36
CA GLU A 508 -19.22 2.01 16.93
C GLU A 508 -20.19 2.13 18.11
N GLY A 509 -21.25 2.91 17.93
CA GLY A 509 -22.35 3.03 18.89
C GLY A 509 -23.14 1.72 19.08
N THR A 510 -23.76 1.56 20.25
CA THR A 510 -24.58 0.38 20.56
C THR A 510 -25.72 0.73 21.51
N ASP A 511 -26.90 0.15 21.25
CA ASP A 511 -28.08 0.21 22.11
C ASP A 511 -28.36 -1.13 22.79
N SER A 512 -27.40 -2.06 22.82
CA SER A 512 -27.55 -3.35 23.51
C SER A 512 -27.90 -3.14 24.98
N SER A 513 -28.83 -3.95 25.49
CA SER A 513 -29.20 -3.95 26.92
C SER A 513 -28.04 -4.33 27.84
N LEU A 514 -27.04 -5.06 27.32
CA LEU A 514 -25.84 -5.44 28.06
C LEU A 514 -24.87 -4.27 28.16
N GLN A 515 -24.68 -3.53 27.05
CA GLN A 515 -23.79 -2.39 27.00
C GLN A 515 -24.25 -1.38 25.95
N THR A 516 -24.60 -0.20 26.44
CA THR A 516 -24.91 0.97 25.61
C THR A 516 -23.67 1.84 25.42
N LEU A 517 -23.47 2.40 24.24
CA LEU A 517 -22.45 3.40 23.95
C LEU A 517 -23.07 4.49 23.09
N SER A 518 -23.13 5.70 23.63
CA SER A 518 -23.58 6.88 22.88
C SER A 518 -22.38 7.62 22.28
N GLN A 519 -22.64 8.25 21.13
CA GLN A 519 -21.68 9.06 20.39
C GLN A 519 -22.24 10.47 20.19
N GLU A 520 -21.40 11.48 20.40
CA GLU A 520 -21.72 12.89 20.12
C GLU A 520 -20.58 13.51 19.31
N VAL A 521 -20.87 13.99 18.12
CA VAL A 521 -19.91 14.62 17.22
C VAL A 521 -19.91 16.12 17.51
N GLN A 522 -18.78 16.63 18.01
CA GLN A 522 -18.69 17.99 18.51
C GLN A 522 -18.95 19.02 17.39
N GLY A 523 -19.88 19.94 17.64
CA GLY A 523 -20.24 21.01 16.71
C GLY A 523 -21.15 20.59 15.54
N PHE A 524 -21.64 19.36 15.50
CA PHE A 524 -22.54 18.87 14.45
C PHE A 524 -24.00 18.92 14.90
N GLU A 525 -24.90 19.32 14.00
CA GLU A 525 -26.34 19.14 14.20
C GLU A 525 -26.72 17.65 14.06
N ALA A 526 -27.84 17.25 14.68
CA ALA A 526 -28.24 15.84 14.77
C ALA A 526 -28.27 15.11 13.42
N GLN A 527 -28.77 15.75 12.36
CA GLN A 527 -28.83 15.15 11.02
C GLN A 527 -27.43 14.96 10.41
N ALA A 528 -26.53 15.93 10.58
CA ALA A 528 -25.17 15.86 10.06
C ALA A 528 -24.33 14.83 10.83
N GLN A 529 -24.51 14.76 12.15
CA GLN A 529 -23.91 13.73 12.98
C GLN A 529 -24.37 12.34 12.52
N GLN A 530 -25.67 12.12 12.36
CA GLN A 530 -26.19 10.83 11.92
C GLN A 530 -25.61 10.42 10.56
N ALA A 531 -25.58 11.33 9.59
CA ALA A 531 -25.02 11.06 8.28
C ALA A 531 -23.52 10.68 8.34
N LEU A 532 -22.73 11.37 9.18
CA LEU A 532 -21.32 11.03 9.39
C LEU A 532 -21.16 9.65 10.04
N LEU A 533 -21.94 9.34 11.07
CA LEU A 533 -21.87 8.05 11.76
C LEU A 533 -22.30 6.89 10.84
N GLU A 534 -23.32 7.09 9.99
CA GLU A 534 -23.71 6.13 8.95
C GLU A 534 -22.59 5.90 7.93
N GLN A 535 -21.93 6.98 7.48
CA GLN A 535 -20.77 6.89 6.59
C GLN A 535 -19.62 6.13 7.24
N LEU A 536 -19.31 6.42 8.51
CA LEU A 536 -18.24 5.76 9.25
C LEU A 536 -18.53 4.27 9.45
N ASN A 537 -19.77 3.91 9.82
CA ASN A 537 -20.19 2.53 9.94
C ASN A 537 -20.07 1.78 8.60
N ALA A 538 -20.52 2.39 7.50
CA ALA A 538 -20.34 1.78 6.17
C ALA A 538 -18.86 1.58 5.81
N LEU A 539 -18.00 2.55 6.13
CA LEU A 539 -16.57 2.50 5.84
C LEU A 539 -15.85 1.40 6.61
N VAL A 540 -16.06 1.31 7.93
CA VAL A 540 -15.32 0.34 8.77
C VAL A 540 -15.76 -1.11 8.55
N TYR A 541 -16.92 -1.32 7.93
CA TYR A 541 -17.42 -2.65 7.53
C TYR A 541 -17.22 -2.95 6.04
N ASP A 542 -16.59 -2.05 5.28
CA ASP A 542 -16.25 -2.30 3.88
C ASP A 542 -15.26 -3.47 3.77
N ASP A 543 -15.45 -4.33 2.77
CA ASP A 543 -14.60 -5.52 2.57
C ASP A 543 -13.13 -5.14 2.31
N GLU A 544 -12.81 -3.97 1.75
CA GLU A 544 -11.41 -3.56 1.59
C GLU A 544 -10.75 -3.19 2.93
N CYS A 545 -11.53 -2.91 3.97
CA CYS A 545 -11.05 -2.42 5.25
C CYS A 545 -11.05 -3.49 6.35
N LEU A 546 -11.98 -4.44 6.30
CA LEU A 546 -12.25 -5.38 7.39
C LEU A 546 -11.82 -6.81 7.07
N ILE A 547 -11.18 -7.46 8.03
CA ILE A 547 -11.01 -8.92 8.08
C ILE A 547 -11.85 -9.48 9.23
N ALA A 548 -12.66 -10.50 8.95
CA ALA A 548 -13.27 -11.34 9.96
C ALA A 548 -12.39 -12.58 10.18
N HIS A 549 -11.59 -12.59 11.24
CA HIS A 549 -10.67 -13.69 11.53
C HIS A 549 -11.45 -14.91 12.04
N ASP A 550 -11.42 -15.97 11.25
CA ASP A 550 -11.98 -17.27 11.62
C ASP A 550 -10.96 -18.07 12.45
N TRP A 551 -11.38 -18.39 13.67
CA TRP A 551 -10.50 -18.88 14.73
C TRP A 551 -10.22 -20.37 14.57
N VAL A 552 -8.94 -20.74 14.72
CA VAL A 552 -8.52 -22.12 14.93
C VAL A 552 -7.89 -22.26 16.31
N GLU A 553 -8.08 -23.41 16.96
CA GLU A 553 -7.41 -23.70 18.24
C GLU A 553 -5.89 -23.55 18.11
N GLY A 554 -5.29 -22.84 19.07
CA GLY A 554 -3.88 -22.51 19.06
C GLY A 554 -3.51 -21.27 18.24
N ASP A 555 -4.44 -20.59 17.56
CA ASP A 555 -4.15 -19.29 16.95
C ASP A 555 -3.75 -18.28 18.04
N LEU A 556 -2.59 -17.63 17.86
CA LEU A 556 -2.14 -16.47 18.62
C LEU A 556 -2.14 -15.26 17.69
N VAL A 557 -3.03 -14.31 17.96
CA VAL A 557 -3.18 -13.09 17.16
C VAL A 557 -2.62 -11.90 17.94
N LEU A 558 -1.59 -11.26 17.38
CA LEU A 558 -0.98 -10.03 17.89
C LEU A 558 -1.50 -8.86 17.05
N ILE A 559 -2.03 -7.82 17.70
CA ILE A 559 -2.75 -6.74 17.02
C ILE A 559 -2.15 -5.39 17.41
N ASP A 560 -1.88 -4.55 16.42
CA ASP A 560 -1.57 -3.13 16.62
C ASP A 560 -2.86 -2.39 16.97
N ASN A 561 -3.01 -2.04 18.25
CA ASN A 561 -4.21 -1.39 18.76
C ASN A 561 -4.32 0.08 18.34
N TYR A 562 -3.21 0.67 17.89
CA TYR A 562 -3.24 2.04 17.43
C TYR A 562 -3.73 2.13 15.98
N GLN A 563 -3.30 1.23 15.11
CA GLN A 563 -3.67 1.23 13.70
C GLN A 563 -5.00 0.55 13.40
N THR A 564 -5.48 -0.32 14.29
CA THR A 564 -6.69 -1.12 14.03
C THR A 564 -7.86 -0.77 14.93
N LEU A 565 -9.06 -0.99 14.40
CA LEU A 565 -10.27 -1.15 15.20
C LEU A 565 -10.60 -2.64 15.23
N HIS A 566 -11.22 -3.12 16.31
CA HIS A 566 -11.60 -4.51 16.43
C HIS A 566 -12.95 -4.70 17.11
N GLY A 567 -13.58 -5.83 16.84
CA GLY A 567 -14.89 -6.21 17.35
C GLY A 567 -15.10 -7.70 17.20
N ARG A 568 -16.36 -8.13 17.25
CA ARG A 568 -16.71 -9.55 17.11
C ARG A 568 -18.07 -9.70 16.44
N LEU A 569 -18.16 -10.59 15.46
CA LEU A 569 -19.45 -11.02 14.92
C LEU A 569 -20.27 -11.77 15.98
N PRO A 570 -21.61 -11.80 15.86
CA PRO A 570 -22.43 -12.62 16.76
C PRO A 570 -22.10 -14.10 16.58
N MET A 571 -22.47 -14.92 17.57
CA MET A 571 -22.33 -16.37 17.50
C MET A 571 -23.56 -17.06 18.07
N SER A 572 -23.76 -18.33 17.73
CA SER A 572 -24.87 -19.09 18.27
C SER A 572 -24.50 -19.76 19.61
N PRO A 573 -25.46 -20.29 20.37
CA PRO A 573 -25.17 -21.09 21.57
C PRO A 573 -24.29 -22.31 21.29
N ALA A 574 -24.18 -22.79 20.04
CA ALA A 574 -23.27 -23.87 19.67
C ALA A 574 -21.78 -23.50 19.85
N SER A 575 -21.47 -22.20 19.88
CA SER A 575 -20.14 -21.66 20.10
C SER A 575 -19.93 -21.17 21.55
N ALA A 576 -20.84 -21.48 22.49
CA ALA A 576 -20.75 -21.03 23.87
C ALA A 576 -19.50 -21.53 24.62
N SER A 577 -18.88 -22.63 24.15
CA SER A 577 -17.62 -23.16 24.71
C SER A 577 -16.38 -22.40 24.28
N ARG A 578 -16.47 -21.46 23.33
CA ARG A 578 -15.35 -20.64 22.86
C ARG A 578 -14.64 -19.97 24.02
N GLU A 579 -13.32 -20.09 24.05
CA GLU A 579 -12.47 -19.47 25.07
C GLU A 579 -11.24 -18.84 24.41
N LEU A 580 -11.14 -17.51 24.50
CA LEU A 580 -9.92 -16.79 24.17
C LEU A 580 -9.28 -16.21 25.42
N TRP A 581 -7.97 -16.12 25.44
CA TRP A 581 -7.21 -15.40 26.45
C TRP A 581 -6.69 -14.10 25.85
N ARG A 582 -6.97 -12.98 26.51
CA ARG A 582 -6.58 -11.64 26.06
C ARG A 582 -5.60 -11.00 27.03
N VAL A 583 -4.52 -10.42 26.50
CA VAL A 583 -3.56 -9.59 27.23
C VAL A 583 -3.38 -8.27 26.49
N GLN A 584 -3.42 -7.15 27.21
CA GLN A 584 -3.10 -5.83 26.66
C GLN A 584 -1.76 -5.33 27.18
N VAL A 585 -0.97 -4.71 26.31
CA VAL A 585 0.30 -4.08 26.65
C VAL A 585 0.32 -2.61 26.25
N TYR A 586 1.08 -1.81 26.99
CA TYR A 586 1.32 -0.40 26.70
C TYR A 586 2.79 -0.03 26.89
#